data_AF-A0A352PX63-F1
#
_entry.id   AF-A0A352PX63-F1
#
_cell.length_a   1.000
_cell.length_b   1.000
_cell.length_c   1.000
_cell.angle_alpha   90.00
_cell.angle_beta   90.00
_cell.angle_gamma   90.00
#
_symmetry.space_group_name_H-M   'P 1'
#
loop_
_entity.id
_entity.type
_entity.pdbx_description
1 polymer ?
#
loop_
_entity_poly.entity_id
_entity_poly.type
_entity_poly.pdbx_seq_one_letter_code
_entity_poly.pdbx_strand_id
1 'polypeptide(L)'
;MSIPSPVPHRFLIASDFHLTSGVDAVTFQWSSTEDFFWDDEFAEFLSHYTDTIPTTLIFNGDLMDFMQVIDIPTPDESAEFGISQKEINRRYGLRCTEQAAEFQVAKVIQGHYRLFEALAAFIGHGNKVVILSGNHDIQLY
;
A
#
# COMPACT_ATOMS: atom_id res chain seq x y z
N MET A 1 -4.27 4.02 -47.33
CA MET A 1 -3.61 3.90 -46.03
C MET A 1 -4.61 3.32 -45.05
N SER A 2 -4.38 2.12 -44.53
CA SER A 2 -5.19 1.53 -43.46
C SER A 2 -4.79 2.18 -42.13
N ILE A 3 -5.76 2.69 -41.37
CA ILE A 3 -5.54 3.12 -40.00
C ILE A 3 -5.22 1.85 -39.19
N PRO A 4 -4.09 1.76 -38.48
CA PRO A 4 -3.81 0.60 -37.64
C PRO A 4 -4.90 0.47 -36.58
N SER A 5 -5.38 -0.75 -36.35
CA SER A 5 -6.31 -1.03 -35.26
C SER A 5 -5.70 -0.59 -33.93
N PRO A 6 -6.48 0.01 -33.01
CA PRO A 6 -5.95 0.42 -31.71
C PRO A 6 -5.38 -0.81 -30.99
N VAL A 7 -4.20 -0.64 -30.40
CA VAL A 7 -3.62 -1.68 -29.53
C VAL A 7 -4.58 -1.83 -28.34
N PRO A 8 -5.05 -3.04 -28.03
CA PRO A 8 -5.93 -3.25 -26.89
C PRO A 8 -5.21 -2.85 -25.60
N HIS A 9 -5.92 -2.16 -24.72
CA HIS A 9 -5.44 -1.74 -23.40
C HIS A 9 -6.48 -2.15 -22.35
N ARG A 10 -6.02 -2.71 -21.23
CA ARG A 10 -6.88 -3.20 -20.14
C ARG A 10 -6.81 -2.25 -18.95
N PHE A 11 -7.96 -2.01 -18.31
CA PHE A 11 -8.03 -1.33 -17.03
C PHE A 11 -8.57 -2.28 -15.97
N LEU A 12 -7.85 -2.39 -14.87
CA LEU A 12 -8.28 -3.06 -13.65
C LEU A 12 -8.57 -1.97 -12.61
N ILE A 13 -9.69 -2.06 -11.91
CA ILE A 13 -10.09 -1.08 -10.91
C ILE A 13 -10.38 -1.83 -9.62
N ALA A 14 -9.69 -1.43 -8.56
CA ALA A 14 -9.83 -1.95 -7.20
C ALA A 14 -9.95 -0.76 -6.23
N SER A 15 -10.51 -0.95 -5.04
CA SER A 15 -10.83 0.12 -4.09
C SER A 15 -10.96 -0.46 -2.68
N ASP A 16 -10.89 0.40 -1.66
CA ASP A 16 -11.24 0.07 -0.27
C ASP A 16 -10.42 -1.10 0.30
N PHE A 17 -9.10 -1.05 0.08
CA PHE A 17 -8.19 -2.05 0.66
C PHE A 17 -7.98 -1.81 2.14
N HIS A 18 -7.95 -0.54 2.58
CA HIS A 18 -7.73 -0.15 3.98
C HIS A 18 -6.53 -0.84 4.63
N LEU A 19 -5.41 -0.98 3.88
CA LEU A 19 -4.21 -1.63 4.41
C LEU A 19 -3.75 -0.93 5.68
N THR A 20 -3.46 -1.71 6.71
CA THR A 20 -2.82 -1.23 7.93
C THR A 20 -1.42 -1.84 8.03
N SER A 21 -0.92 -2.08 9.24
CA SER A 21 0.43 -2.59 9.48
C SER A 21 0.64 -4.04 9.05
N GLY A 22 -0.39 -4.74 8.59
CA GLY A 22 -0.31 -6.10 8.08
C GLY A 22 0.27 -7.10 9.08
N VAL A 23 1.13 -8.01 8.59
CA VAL A 23 1.78 -9.05 9.40
C VAL A 23 3.06 -8.52 10.05
N ASP A 24 3.15 -8.66 11.38
CA ASP A 24 4.37 -8.37 12.11
C ASP A 24 5.50 -9.34 11.73
N ALA A 25 6.64 -8.80 11.29
CA ALA A 25 7.74 -9.58 10.74
C ALA A 25 8.48 -10.48 11.76
N VAL A 26 8.27 -10.28 13.06
CA VAL A 26 8.94 -11.04 14.13
C VAL A 26 8.05 -12.14 14.66
N THR A 27 6.79 -11.82 14.93
CA THR A 27 5.79 -12.70 15.53
C THR A 27 4.97 -13.45 14.50
N PHE A 28 4.96 -13.00 13.24
CA PHE A 28 4.12 -13.50 12.15
C PHE A 28 2.62 -13.43 12.45
N GLN A 29 2.22 -12.50 13.34
CA GLN A 29 0.83 -12.25 13.66
C GLN A 29 0.33 -11.03 12.89
N TRP A 30 -0.92 -11.09 12.47
CA TRP A 30 -1.61 -9.92 11.93
C TRP A 30 -1.77 -8.85 13.01
N SER A 31 -1.64 -7.58 12.61
CA SER A 31 -2.06 -6.46 13.44
C SER A 31 -3.50 -6.63 13.87
N SER A 32 -3.81 -6.26 15.11
CA SER A 32 -5.18 -6.32 15.64
C SER A 32 -6.15 -5.34 14.96
N THR A 33 -5.61 -4.40 14.19
CA THR A 33 -6.37 -3.41 13.42
C THR A 33 -6.42 -3.75 11.93
N GLU A 34 -5.85 -4.86 11.51
CA GLU A 34 -5.85 -5.24 10.09
C GLU A 34 -7.22 -5.78 9.67
N ASP A 35 -7.68 -5.33 8.50
CA ASP A 35 -8.92 -5.78 7.87
C ASP A 35 -8.67 -6.45 6.51
N PHE A 36 -7.48 -6.27 5.92
CA PHE A 36 -7.09 -6.88 4.65
C PHE A 36 -6.17 -8.08 4.84
N PHE A 37 -6.65 -9.26 4.41
CA PHE A 37 -5.93 -10.53 4.59
C PHE A 37 -5.63 -11.26 3.27
N TRP A 38 -5.78 -10.59 2.13
CA TRP A 38 -5.80 -11.22 0.79
C TRP A 38 -4.55 -10.93 -0.03
N ASP A 39 -3.40 -10.82 0.62
CA ASP A 39 -2.12 -10.57 -0.02
C ASP A 39 -1.81 -11.58 -1.12
N ASP A 40 -1.97 -12.87 -0.83
CA ASP A 40 -1.66 -13.95 -1.76
C ASP A 40 -2.69 -14.01 -2.90
N GLU A 41 -3.98 -13.88 -2.62
CA GLU A 41 -5.03 -13.86 -3.65
C GLU A 41 -4.89 -12.64 -4.57
N PHE A 42 -4.51 -11.49 -4.03
CA PHE A 42 -4.26 -10.30 -4.83
C PHE A 42 -3.01 -10.47 -5.70
N ALA A 43 -1.95 -11.10 -5.18
CA ALA A 43 -0.76 -11.43 -5.95
C ALA A 43 -1.08 -12.38 -7.13
N GLU A 44 -1.87 -13.42 -6.88
CA GLU A 44 -2.35 -14.34 -7.92
C GLU A 44 -3.23 -13.62 -8.97
N PHE A 45 -4.12 -12.73 -8.51
CA PHE A 45 -4.93 -11.89 -9.40
C PHE A 45 -4.05 -11.03 -10.32
N LEU A 46 -3.02 -10.35 -9.79
CA LEU A 46 -2.12 -9.55 -10.62
C LEU A 46 -1.34 -10.42 -11.60
N SER A 47 -0.84 -11.58 -11.16
CA SER A 47 -0.11 -12.52 -12.03
C SER A 47 -0.98 -13.04 -13.18
N HIS A 48 -2.30 -13.12 -13.02
CA HIS A 48 -3.20 -13.50 -14.11
C HIS A 48 -3.21 -12.46 -15.25
N TYR A 49 -2.96 -11.18 -14.94
CA TYR A 49 -3.01 -10.07 -15.90
C TYR A 49 -1.62 -9.57 -16.35
N THR A 50 -0.54 -10.27 -16.02
CA THR A 50 0.79 -10.01 -16.60
C THR A 50 0.97 -10.69 -17.97
N ASP A 51 -0.03 -10.53 -18.85
CA ASP A 51 0.00 -11.02 -20.24
C ASP A 51 0.54 -9.94 -21.20
N THR A 52 0.42 -10.15 -22.52
CA THR A 52 0.94 -9.19 -23.52
C THR A 52 0.05 -7.95 -23.69
N ILE A 53 -1.11 -7.87 -23.05
CA ILE A 53 -2.02 -6.73 -23.17
C ILE A 53 -1.59 -5.69 -22.12
N PRO A 54 -1.15 -4.48 -22.54
CA PRO A 54 -0.83 -3.41 -21.61
C PRO A 54 -1.99 -3.17 -20.64
N THR A 55 -1.71 -3.25 -19.35
CA THR A 55 -2.72 -3.16 -18.31
C THR A 55 -2.41 -1.99 -17.36
N THR A 56 -3.43 -1.21 -17.01
CA THR A 56 -3.37 -0.21 -15.94
C THR A 56 -4.24 -0.68 -14.79
N LEU A 57 -3.64 -0.88 -13.61
CA LEU A 57 -4.34 -1.03 -12.35
C LEU A 57 -4.61 0.34 -11.75
N ILE A 58 -5.83 0.59 -11.31
CA ILE A 58 -6.27 1.81 -10.63
C ILE A 58 -6.76 1.41 -9.24
N PHE A 59 -6.09 1.91 -8.21
CA PHE A 59 -6.64 1.95 -6.85
C PHE A 59 -7.52 3.21 -6.74
N ASN A 60 -8.82 3.02 -6.63
CA ASN A 60 -9.84 4.06 -6.65
C ASN A 60 -10.15 4.60 -5.25
N GLY A 61 -9.09 4.86 -4.47
CA GLY A 61 -9.18 5.35 -3.10
C GLY A 61 -9.19 4.26 -2.04
N ASP A 62 -8.93 4.73 -0.82
CA ASP A 62 -8.86 3.99 0.43
C ASP A 62 -7.94 2.76 0.31
N LEU A 63 -6.73 3.00 -0.22
CA LEU A 63 -5.69 1.98 -0.29
C LEU A 63 -5.13 1.69 1.09
N MET A 64 -4.91 2.73 1.90
CA MET A 64 -4.35 2.62 3.26
C MET A 64 -5.29 3.25 4.29
N ASP A 65 -5.32 2.72 5.51
CA ASP A 65 -5.98 3.35 6.66
C ASP A 65 -4.97 3.81 7.71
N PHE A 66 -4.44 5.01 7.51
CA PHE A 66 -3.42 5.60 8.38
C PHE A 66 -3.86 5.80 9.82
N MET A 67 -5.16 5.97 10.09
CA MET A 67 -5.66 6.12 11.44
C MET A 67 -5.57 4.80 12.24
N GLN A 68 -5.49 3.68 11.53
CA GLN A 68 -5.39 2.34 12.10
C GLN A 68 -3.96 1.79 12.12
N VAL A 69 -3.00 2.48 11.50
CA VAL A 69 -1.57 2.20 11.69
C VAL A 69 -1.10 2.78 13.03
N ILE A 70 -1.29 2.00 14.10
CA ILE A 70 -1.06 2.41 15.49
C ILE A 70 0.34 2.08 16.03
N ASP A 71 1.26 1.65 15.16
CA ASP A 71 2.64 1.33 15.51
C ASP A 71 3.35 2.49 16.20
N ILE A 72 4.10 2.17 17.24
CA ILE A 72 5.00 3.11 17.89
C ILE A 72 6.42 2.78 17.41
N PRO A 73 7.13 3.74 16.77
CA PRO A 73 8.48 3.49 16.31
C PRO A 73 9.41 3.18 17.49
N THR A 74 10.31 2.22 17.27
CA THR A 74 11.46 1.98 18.13
C THR A 74 12.39 3.21 18.15
N PRO A 75 13.35 3.29 19.09
CA PRO A 75 14.34 4.38 19.08
C PRO A 75 15.13 4.50 17.77
N ASP A 76 15.46 3.35 17.16
CA ASP A 76 16.22 3.31 15.91
C ASP A 76 15.36 3.78 14.73
N GLU A 77 14.11 3.29 14.62
CA GLU A 77 13.15 3.78 13.61
C GLU A 77 12.84 5.27 13.82
N SER A 78 12.71 5.73 15.05
CA SER A 78 12.50 7.15 15.34
C SER A 78 13.67 8.02 14.84
N ALA A 79 14.90 7.51 14.94
CA ALA A 79 16.08 8.20 14.42
C ALA A 79 16.14 8.13 12.88
N GLU A 80 15.78 7.01 12.28
CA GLU A 80 15.75 6.78 10.82
C GLU A 80 14.74 7.70 10.13
N PHE A 81 13.50 7.72 10.60
CA PHE A 81 12.41 8.52 10.02
C PHE A 81 12.35 9.96 10.57
N GLY A 82 13.24 10.32 11.50
CA GLY A 82 13.27 11.65 12.10
C GLY A 82 12.05 11.98 12.98
N ILE A 83 11.40 10.96 13.56
CA ILE A 83 10.21 11.10 14.39
C ILE A 83 10.61 11.54 15.79
N SER A 84 10.11 12.69 16.21
CA SER A 84 10.33 13.22 17.55
C SER A 84 9.33 12.65 18.57
N GLN A 85 9.71 12.64 19.84
CA GLN A 85 8.80 12.24 20.93
C GLN A 85 7.51 13.08 21.01
N LYS A 86 7.47 14.26 20.39
CA LYS A 86 6.27 15.12 20.33
C LYS A 86 5.23 14.64 19.32
N GLU A 87 5.63 13.75 18.42
CA GLU A 87 4.76 13.13 17.42
C GLU A 87 4.11 11.85 17.94
N ILE A 88 4.66 11.26 19.01
CA ILE A 88 4.13 10.04 19.60
C ILE A 88 3.09 10.37 20.66
N ASN A 89 1.84 9.97 20.44
CA ASN A 89 0.79 10.00 21.43
C ASN A 89 0.46 8.57 21.91
N ARG A 90 0.70 8.28 23.19
CA ARG A 90 0.46 6.93 23.76
C ARG A 90 -0.99 6.45 23.69
N ARG A 91 -1.96 7.35 23.49
CA ARG A 91 -3.39 7.01 23.41
C ARG A 91 -3.88 6.91 21.96
N TYR A 92 -3.28 7.68 21.05
CA TYR A 92 -3.81 7.89 19.70
C TYR A 92 -2.82 7.53 18.58
N GLY A 93 -1.63 7.02 18.90
CA GLY A 93 -0.59 6.72 17.93
C GLY A 93 0.20 7.96 17.49
N LEU A 94 0.70 7.93 16.26
CA LEU A 94 1.46 9.04 15.69
C LEU A 94 0.55 10.20 15.26
N ARG A 95 1.10 11.42 15.26
CA ARG A 95 0.43 12.61 14.70
C ARG A 95 0.51 12.58 13.17
N CYS A 96 -0.37 13.34 12.51
CA CYS A 96 -0.36 13.49 11.04
C CYS A 96 0.76 14.45 10.58
N THR A 97 2.01 14.02 10.65
CA THR A 97 3.18 14.69 10.06
C THR A 97 3.69 13.89 8.87
N GLU A 98 4.50 14.51 8.01
CA GLU A 98 5.13 13.84 6.86
C GLU A 98 6.02 12.67 7.33
N GLN A 99 6.82 12.89 8.39
CA GLN A 99 7.69 11.87 8.97
C GLN A 99 6.90 10.67 9.52
N ALA A 100 5.79 10.94 10.20
CA ALA A 100 4.91 9.89 10.70
C ALA A 100 4.26 9.12 9.54
N ALA A 101 3.78 9.82 8.50
CA ALA A 101 3.18 9.19 7.34
C ALA A 101 4.18 8.29 6.61
N GLU A 102 5.43 8.73 6.43
CA GLU A 102 6.50 7.92 5.83
C GLU A 102 6.75 6.63 6.61
N PHE A 103 6.85 6.71 7.95
CA PHE A 103 6.96 5.53 8.80
C PHE A 103 5.74 4.60 8.71
N GLN A 104 4.53 5.16 8.71
CA GLN A 104 3.30 4.38 8.59
C GLN A 104 3.24 3.65 7.25
N VAL A 105 3.60 4.30 6.14
CA VAL A 105 3.73 3.67 4.82
C VAL A 105 4.77 2.55 4.84
N ALA A 106 5.92 2.76 5.49
CA ALA A 106 6.94 1.73 5.62
C ALA A 106 6.42 0.49 6.37
N LYS A 107 5.65 0.68 7.45
CA LYS A 107 4.99 -0.41 8.17
C LYS A 107 3.99 -1.16 7.30
N VAL A 108 3.13 -0.45 6.57
CA VAL A 108 2.16 -1.06 5.65
C VAL A 108 2.88 -1.90 4.59
N ILE A 109 3.94 -1.36 3.97
CA ILE A 109 4.71 -2.08 2.95
C ILE A 109 5.37 -3.32 3.53
N GLN A 110 5.95 -3.24 4.73
CA GLN A 110 6.56 -4.37 5.40
C GLN A 110 5.54 -5.46 5.76
N GLY A 111 4.38 -5.05 6.28
CA GLY A 111 3.31 -5.95 6.70
C GLY A 111 2.63 -6.68 5.56
N HIS A 112 2.54 -6.01 4.40
CA HIS A 112 1.93 -6.53 3.17
C HIS A 112 2.98 -6.82 2.08
N TYR A 113 4.13 -7.34 2.48
CA TYR A 113 5.28 -7.51 1.58
C TYR A 113 4.93 -8.30 0.31
N ARG A 114 4.03 -9.30 0.39
CA ARG A 114 3.58 -10.09 -0.76
C ARG A 114 2.80 -9.25 -1.77
N LEU A 115 1.85 -8.43 -1.29
CA LEU A 115 1.09 -7.50 -2.13
C LEU A 115 2.02 -6.52 -2.85
N PHE A 116 2.99 -5.93 -2.15
CA PHE A 116 3.90 -4.95 -2.75
C PHE A 116 4.95 -5.60 -3.67
N GLU A 117 5.42 -6.82 -3.39
CA GLU A 117 6.23 -7.61 -4.31
C GLU A 117 5.47 -7.91 -5.61
N ALA A 118 4.18 -8.27 -5.51
CA ALA A 118 3.34 -8.51 -6.67
C ALA A 118 3.10 -7.25 -7.50
N LEU A 119 2.88 -6.09 -6.86
CA LEU A 119 2.80 -4.80 -7.54
C LEU A 119 4.10 -4.45 -8.26
N ALA A 120 5.25 -4.66 -7.62
CA ALA A 120 6.56 -4.43 -8.23
C ALA A 120 6.76 -5.33 -9.46
N ALA A 121 6.43 -6.62 -9.36
CA ALA A 121 6.47 -7.54 -10.49
C ALA A 121 5.52 -7.12 -11.61
N PHE A 122 4.29 -6.72 -11.28
CA PHE A 122 3.30 -6.24 -12.24
C PHE A 122 3.81 -5.02 -13.03
N ILE A 123 4.37 -4.02 -12.34
CA ILE A 123 5.00 -2.84 -12.96
C ILE A 123 6.22 -3.26 -13.82
N GLY A 124 7.03 -4.20 -13.33
CA GLY A 124 8.18 -4.75 -14.04
C GLY A 124 7.85 -5.39 -15.39
N HIS A 125 6.62 -5.88 -15.58
CA HIS A 125 6.12 -6.39 -16.86
C HIS A 125 5.66 -5.29 -17.84
N GLY A 126 5.85 -4.01 -17.51
CA GLY A 126 5.46 -2.87 -18.35
C GLY A 126 4.03 -2.38 -18.12
N ASN A 127 3.34 -2.93 -17.12
CA ASN A 127 2.03 -2.44 -16.69
C ASN A 127 2.17 -1.18 -15.83
N LYS A 128 1.04 -0.51 -15.57
CA LYS A 128 0.98 0.73 -14.80
C LYS A 128 0.10 0.58 -13.58
N VAL A 129 0.48 1.25 -12.50
CA VAL A 129 -0.35 1.41 -11.29
C VAL A 129 -0.65 2.89 -11.13
N VAL A 130 -1.91 3.22 -10.87
CA VAL A 130 -2.40 4.56 -10.56
C VAL A 130 -3.12 4.50 -9.22
N ILE A 131 -2.79 5.42 -8.32
CA ILE A 131 -3.43 5.56 -7.01
C ILE A 131 -4.21 6.86 -7.01
N LEU A 132 -5.50 6.77 -6.73
CA LEU A 132 -6.38 7.91 -6.49
C LEU A 132 -6.59 8.03 -4.98
N SER A 133 -6.67 9.26 -4.47
CA SER A 133 -6.89 9.50 -3.04
C SER A 133 -8.32 9.17 -2.64
N GLY A 134 -8.50 8.34 -1.63
CA GLY A 134 -9.73 8.23 -0.85
C GLY A 134 -9.71 9.13 0.40
N ASN A 135 -10.72 9.02 1.26
CA ASN A 135 -10.79 9.83 2.48
C ASN A 135 -9.91 9.27 3.61
N HIS A 136 -9.50 8.01 3.56
CA HIS A 136 -8.53 7.41 4.49
C HIS A 136 -7.08 7.65 4.07
N ASP A 137 -6.82 7.97 2.80
CA ASP A 137 -5.48 8.19 2.25
C ASP A 137 -4.94 9.62 2.45
N ILE A 138 -5.60 10.47 3.25
CA ILE A 138 -5.30 11.91 3.30
C ILE A 138 -3.85 12.23 3.68
N GLN A 139 -3.16 11.31 4.35
CA GLN A 139 -1.76 11.46 4.75
C GLN A 139 -0.76 11.20 3.61
N LEU A 140 -1.21 10.74 2.43
CA LEU A 140 -0.39 10.60 1.22
C LEU A 140 -0.30 11.89 0.38
N TYR A 141 -1.07 12.94 0.67
CA TYR A 141 -1.25 14.13 -0.17
C TYR A 141 -1.16 15.44 0.62
#